data_AF-F2E7L9-F1
#
_entry.id   AF-F2E7L9-F1
#
_cell.length_a   1.000
_cell.length_b   1.000
_cell.length_c   1.000
_cell.angle_alpha   90.00
_cell.angle_beta   90.00
_cell.angle_gamma   90.00
#
_symmetry.space_group_name_H-M   'P 1'
#
loop_
_entity.id
_entity.type
_entity.pdbx_description
1 polymer ?
#
loop_
_entity_poly.entity_id
_entity_poly.type
_entity_poly.pdbx_seq_one_letter_code
_entity_poly.pdbx_strand_id
1 'polypeptide(L)'
;MAIVGLSNAGDHLLGKRAVGDDDEAAAADYRLKGVRHLSDAGISRLPGRYVLPASDRPGRSVSAGTRVKLPVVDLGRLRVPSERAAVLKTLEAACREFGFFQVVNHGVDVDGVVARMLDVAARFFELPFQERERYMSADVRAPVRYGTSFNQANDAVLCWRDFLKLSCAPPLQAVVSSWPDSPAELREVAAEYAAANRRVFLEVVEAALEAMGVGGGDGVMEELATAGSHMMTVNCYPACPQPELTLGMPPHSDYGFLTLVLQDDVEGLQVMHGGEWLTVDPVPGSFVVNVGDQFEVHA
;
A
#
# COMPACT_ATOMS: atom_id res chain seq x y z
N MET A 1 2.75 4.17 -7.75
CA MET A 1 1.58 3.56 -7.07
C MET A 1 1.37 4.25 -5.73
N ALA A 2 0.12 4.50 -5.31
CA ALA A 2 -0.16 4.96 -3.94
C ALA A 2 -0.65 3.79 -3.10
N ILE A 3 -0.09 3.61 -1.90
CA ILE A 3 -0.55 2.61 -0.93
C ILE A 3 -1.01 3.32 0.33
N VAL A 4 -2.21 2.98 0.80
CA VAL A 4 -2.72 3.37 2.12
C VAL A 4 -2.81 2.11 2.96
N GLY A 5 -1.98 1.99 3.99
CA GLY A 5 -2.05 0.89 4.96
C GLY A 5 -2.96 1.24 6.13
N LEU A 6 -3.88 0.34 6.45
CA LEU A 6 -4.71 0.42 7.65
C LEU A 6 -4.55 -0.85 8.48
N SER A 7 -4.19 -0.67 9.74
CA SER A 7 -4.05 -1.69 10.76
C SER A 7 -4.99 -1.32 11.90
N ASN A 8 -5.91 -2.23 12.26
CA ASN A 8 -6.97 -2.02 13.27
C ASN A 8 -7.94 -0.85 13.00
N ALA A 9 -9.03 -1.14 12.28
CA ALA A 9 -10.24 -0.33 12.29
C ALA A 9 -11.26 -0.95 13.28
N GLY A 10 -11.27 -0.45 14.52
CA GLY A 10 -12.35 -0.61 15.49
C GLY A 10 -12.31 -1.85 16.41
N ASP A 11 -11.89 -1.65 17.66
CA ASP A 11 -12.21 -2.54 18.78
C ASP A 11 -13.64 -2.27 19.26
N HIS A 12 -14.61 -3.02 18.72
CA HIS A 12 -15.94 -3.14 19.33
C HIS A 12 -16.29 -4.60 19.53
N LEU A 13 -15.98 -5.09 20.74
CA LEU A 13 -16.41 -6.38 21.27
C LEU A 13 -17.94 -6.47 21.29
N LEU A 14 -18.52 -7.24 20.36
CA LEU A 14 -19.89 -7.71 20.46
C LEU A 14 -19.94 -9.24 20.42
N GLY A 15 -20.39 -9.81 21.54
CA GLY A 15 -21.10 -11.09 21.68
C GLY A 15 -20.61 -12.31 20.89
N LYS A 16 -19.86 -13.20 21.58
CA LYS A 16 -19.44 -14.53 21.12
C LYS A 16 -20.59 -15.39 20.56
N ARG A 17 -20.36 -15.98 19.39
CA ARG A 17 -20.89 -17.31 19.03
C ARG A 17 -19.83 -18.07 18.23
N ALA A 18 -19.42 -19.23 18.74
CA ALA A 18 -18.54 -20.14 18.02
C ALA A 18 -19.33 -20.77 16.85
N VAL A 19 -18.76 -20.71 15.66
CA VAL A 19 -19.23 -21.47 14.49
C VAL A 19 -18.21 -22.58 14.25
N GLY A 20 -18.71 -23.82 14.23
CA GLY A 20 -17.90 -25.01 14.01
C GLY A 20 -17.45 -25.16 12.55
N ASP A 21 -16.37 -25.91 12.37
CA ASP A 21 -15.84 -26.36 11.09
C ASP A 21 -16.90 -27.17 10.34
N ASP A 22 -17.27 -26.73 9.15
CA ASP A 22 -17.86 -27.58 8.11
C ASP A 22 -17.00 -27.44 6.84
N ASP A 23 -16.18 -28.46 6.60
CA ASP A 23 -15.56 -28.79 5.32
C ASP A 23 -16.60 -29.57 4.49
N GLU A 24 -17.25 -28.94 3.51
CA GLU A 24 -17.68 -29.58 2.25
C GLU A 24 -18.40 -28.59 1.31
N ALA A 25 -17.69 -28.13 0.27
CA ALA A 25 -18.16 -28.00 -1.12
C ALA A 25 -17.16 -27.16 -1.94
N ALA A 26 -16.14 -27.83 -2.47
CA ALA A 26 -15.21 -27.24 -3.43
C ALA A 26 -15.85 -27.11 -4.83
N ALA A 27 -16.72 -26.10 -4.99
CA ALA A 27 -16.77 -25.32 -6.21
C ALA A 27 -16.24 -23.95 -5.80
N ALA A 28 -14.96 -23.68 -6.07
CA ALA A 28 -14.20 -22.58 -5.48
C ALA A 28 -14.93 -21.23 -5.67
N ASP A 29 -15.67 -20.82 -4.65
CA ASP A 29 -16.27 -19.50 -4.61
C ASP A 29 -15.11 -18.52 -4.50
N TYR A 30 -14.81 -17.83 -5.59
CA TYR A 30 -13.81 -16.77 -5.58
C TYR A 30 -14.27 -15.63 -4.67
N ARG A 31 -15.49 -15.62 -4.11
CA ARG A 31 -15.95 -14.64 -3.11
C ARG A 31 -15.66 -15.07 -1.69
N LEU A 32 -14.39 -15.31 -1.39
CA LEU A 32 -13.96 -15.40 0.00
C LEU A 32 -14.31 -14.10 0.72
N LYS A 33 -14.92 -14.20 1.90
CA LYS A 33 -15.40 -13.03 2.65
C LYS A 33 -14.28 -12.07 3.12
N GLY A 34 -13.04 -12.50 2.97
CA GLY A 34 -11.83 -11.75 3.34
C GLY A 34 -11.38 -12.02 4.78
N VAL A 35 -10.17 -11.58 5.08
CA VAL A 35 -9.55 -11.78 6.39
C VAL A 35 -10.14 -10.88 7.46
N ARG A 36 -10.73 -9.74 7.07
CA ARG A 36 -11.47 -8.89 8.01
C ARG A 36 -12.66 -9.65 8.61
N HIS A 37 -13.41 -10.36 7.77
CA HIS A 37 -14.53 -11.18 8.23
C HIS A 37 -14.07 -12.29 9.19
N LEU A 38 -12.93 -12.94 8.90
CA LEU A 38 -12.35 -13.96 9.78
C LEU A 38 -11.92 -13.38 11.12
N SER A 39 -11.25 -12.23 11.11
CA SER A 39 -10.83 -11.51 12.32
C SER A 39 -12.04 -11.11 13.17
N ASP A 40 -13.08 -10.51 12.56
CA ASP A 40 -14.30 -10.07 13.27
C ASP A 40 -15.08 -11.26 13.85
N ALA A 41 -14.98 -12.45 13.24
CA ALA A 41 -15.54 -13.69 13.78
C ALA A 41 -14.77 -14.25 14.99
N GLY A 42 -13.62 -13.65 15.35
CA GLY A 42 -12.85 -14.00 16.54
C GLY A 42 -12.15 -15.35 16.43
N ILE A 43 -11.67 -15.72 15.23
CA ILE A 43 -10.93 -16.97 15.05
C ILE A 43 -9.68 -17.00 15.95
N SER A 44 -9.37 -18.17 16.52
CA SER A 44 -8.17 -18.38 17.34
C SER A 44 -7.06 -19.11 16.60
N ARG A 45 -7.33 -19.62 15.40
CA ARG A 45 -6.39 -20.38 14.57
C ARG A 45 -6.57 -20.01 13.10
N LEU A 46 -5.46 -19.86 12.38
CA LEU A 46 -5.50 -19.58 10.95
C LEU A 46 -6.07 -20.77 10.16
N PRO A 47 -6.98 -20.54 9.20
CA PRO A 47 -7.34 -21.56 8.22
C PRO A 47 -6.12 -21.98 7.41
N GLY A 48 -6.07 -23.26 7.01
CA GLY A 48 -4.88 -23.84 6.36
C GLY A 48 -4.41 -23.08 5.11
N ARG A 49 -5.33 -22.45 4.36
CA ARG A 49 -5.00 -21.63 3.19
C ARG A 49 -4.23 -20.35 3.49
N TYR A 50 -4.15 -19.90 4.74
CA TYR A 50 -3.37 -18.73 5.16
C TYR A 50 -2.04 -19.11 5.83
N VAL A 51 -1.78 -20.41 6.02
CA VAL A 51 -0.57 -20.91 6.68
C VAL A 51 0.54 -21.10 5.65
N LEU A 52 1.62 -20.34 5.79
CA LEU A 52 2.80 -20.44 4.94
C LEU A 52 3.53 -21.79 5.13
N PRO A 53 4.19 -22.30 4.07
CA PRO A 53 5.16 -23.37 4.17
C PRO A 53 6.25 -23.02 5.19
N ALA A 54 6.82 -24.04 5.85
CA ALA A 54 7.78 -23.80 6.93
C ALA A 54 9.01 -22.97 6.53
N SER A 55 9.44 -23.04 5.27
CA SER A 55 10.54 -22.25 4.69
C SER A 55 10.20 -20.77 4.52
N ASP A 56 8.92 -20.45 4.36
CA ASP A 56 8.45 -19.13 3.94
C ASP A 56 7.79 -18.36 5.08
N ARG A 57 7.60 -19.03 6.22
CA ARG A 57 7.10 -18.40 7.45
C ARG A 57 8.04 -17.30 7.90
N PRO A 58 7.51 -16.22 8.51
CA PRO A 58 8.32 -15.23 9.21
C PRO A 58 9.31 -15.95 10.12
N GLY A 59 10.60 -15.90 9.77
CA GLY A 59 11.61 -16.63 10.52
C GLY A 59 11.65 -16.15 11.97
N ARG A 60 11.88 -17.05 12.93
CA ARG A 60 12.29 -16.68 14.31
C ARG A 60 13.53 -15.76 14.33
N SER A 61 14.28 -15.75 13.23
CA SER A 61 15.49 -14.97 12.96
C SER A 61 15.25 -13.67 12.17
N VAL A 62 14.00 -13.34 11.80
CA VAL A 62 13.70 -11.94 11.50
C VAL A 62 13.94 -11.25 12.83
N SER A 63 15.09 -10.59 12.94
CA SER A 63 15.54 -9.95 14.16
C SER A 63 14.44 -9.03 14.66
N ALA A 64 13.63 -9.54 15.58
CA ALA A 64 12.59 -8.83 16.27
C ALA A 64 13.29 -7.71 17.04
N GLY A 65 13.48 -6.56 16.37
CA GLY A 65 14.23 -5.42 16.90
C GLY A 65 15.16 -4.71 15.94
N THR A 66 15.57 -5.26 14.78
CA THR A 66 16.44 -4.50 13.87
C THR A 66 15.60 -3.55 13.03
N ARG A 67 15.66 -2.28 13.43
CA ARG A 67 15.00 -1.16 12.75
C ARG A 67 15.95 -0.48 11.80
N VAL A 68 15.43 0.03 10.69
CA VAL A 68 16.15 0.87 9.76
C VAL A 68 15.55 2.26 9.71
N LYS A 69 16.41 3.27 9.85
CA LYS A 69 16.07 4.65 9.52
C LYS A 69 16.44 4.88 8.07
N LEU A 70 15.44 4.84 7.22
CA LEU A 70 15.61 5.14 5.79
C LEU A 70 16.09 6.60 5.61
N PRO A 71 16.84 6.90 4.54
CA PRO A 71 17.18 8.27 4.17
C PRO A 71 15.93 9.16 4.08
N VAL A 72 16.06 10.42 4.51
CA VAL A 72 14.95 11.40 4.48
C VAL A 72 15.21 12.44 3.39
N VAL A 73 14.25 12.57 2.47
CA VAL A 73 14.23 13.53 1.37
C VAL A 73 13.21 14.61 1.69
N ASP A 74 13.67 15.85 1.84
CA ASP A 74 12.84 17.00 2.19
C ASP A 74 12.47 17.80 0.94
N LEU A 75 11.21 17.72 0.50
CA LEU A 75 10.74 18.45 -0.68
C LEU A 75 10.60 19.94 -0.44
N GLY A 76 10.42 20.37 0.81
CA GLY A 76 10.48 21.80 1.16
C GLY A 76 11.85 22.38 0.85
N ARG A 77 12.91 21.67 1.23
CA ARG A 77 14.30 22.05 0.95
C ARG A 77 14.68 21.87 -0.52
N LEU A 78 14.13 20.86 -1.20
CA LEU A 78 14.34 20.66 -2.64
C LEU A 78 13.89 21.89 -3.47
N ARG A 79 12.82 22.55 -3.04
CA ARG A 79 12.25 23.76 -3.66
C ARG A 79 13.06 25.03 -3.36
N VAL A 80 14.05 24.97 -2.47
CA VAL A 80 14.96 26.09 -2.15
C VAL A 80 16.21 25.97 -3.02
N PRO A 81 16.49 26.93 -3.95
CA PRO A 81 17.59 26.81 -4.90
C PRO A 81 18.97 26.58 -4.26
N SER A 82 19.25 27.20 -3.11
CA SER A 82 20.52 27.04 -2.40
C SER A 82 20.70 25.67 -1.72
N GLU A 83 19.61 24.92 -1.52
CA GLU A 83 19.64 23.63 -0.82
C GLU A 83 19.39 22.44 -1.75
N ARG A 84 18.81 22.68 -2.93
CA ARG A 84 18.44 21.67 -3.92
C ARG A 84 19.54 20.64 -4.17
N ALA A 85 20.77 21.09 -4.45
CA ALA A 85 21.89 20.19 -4.77
C ALA A 85 22.21 19.20 -3.63
N ALA A 86 22.06 19.62 -2.38
CA ALA A 86 22.26 18.73 -1.22
C ALA A 86 21.13 17.70 -1.12
N VAL A 87 19.88 18.10 -1.38
CA VAL A 87 18.73 17.17 -1.37
C VAL A 87 18.83 16.15 -2.51
N LEU A 88 19.22 16.58 -3.71
CA LEU A 88 19.42 15.68 -4.85
C LEU A 88 20.52 14.64 -4.57
N LYS A 89 21.61 15.05 -3.92
CA LYS A 89 22.65 14.10 -3.50
C LYS A 89 22.14 13.06 -2.49
N THR A 90 21.30 13.47 -1.54
CA THR A 90 20.65 12.53 -0.61
C THR A 90 19.71 11.58 -1.35
N LEU A 91 18.94 12.09 -2.30
CA LEU A 91 18.02 11.29 -3.11
C LEU A 91 18.76 10.28 -3.98
N GLU A 92 19.86 10.68 -4.63
CA GLU A 92 20.72 9.78 -5.41
C GLU A 92 21.23 8.61 -4.55
N ALA A 93 21.83 8.93 -3.38
CA ALA A 93 22.33 7.91 -2.47
C ALA A 93 21.22 6.97 -1.99
N ALA A 94 20.04 7.52 -1.67
CA ALA A 94 18.92 6.71 -1.22
C ALA A 94 18.41 5.74 -2.31
N CYS A 95 18.30 6.22 -3.55
CA CYS A 95 17.93 5.37 -4.68
C CYS A 95 18.97 4.28 -4.94
N ARG A 96 20.26 4.61 -4.93
CA ARG A 96 21.35 3.68 -5.26
C ARG A 96 21.67 2.66 -4.16
N GLU A 97 21.59 3.06 -2.90
CA GLU A 97 22.04 2.22 -1.77
C GLU A 97 20.88 1.43 -1.14
N PHE A 98 19.69 2.05 -1.05
CA PHE A 98 18.55 1.44 -0.35
C PHE A 98 17.41 1.05 -1.28
N GLY A 99 17.19 1.80 -2.37
CA GLY A 99 15.95 1.71 -3.16
C GLY A 99 14.71 2.17 -2.39
N PHE A 100 14.88 2.69 -1.17
CA PHE A 100 13.83 3.15 -0.26
C PHE A 100 14.25 4.45 0.45
N PHE A 101 13.32 5.37 0.65
CA PHE A 101 13.51 6.61 1.40
C PHE A 101 12.18 7.11 1.98
N GLN A 102 12.24 8.12 2.84
CA GLN A 102 11.07 8.81 3.37
C GLN A 102 11.01 10.23 2.86
N VAL A 103 9.84 10.67 2.43
CA VAL A 103 9.61 12.00 1.91
C VAL A 103 8.85 12.84 2.93
N VAL A 104 9.42 13.98 3.31
CA VAL A 104 8.82 14.95 4.25
C VAL A 104 8.60 16.30 3.57
N ASN A 105 7.79 17.17 4.20
CA ASN A 105 7.48 18.51 3.67
C ASN A 105 6.95 18.48 2.23
N HIS A 106 6.24 17.41 1.88
CA HIS A 106 5.73 17.16 0.53
C HIS A 106 4.61 18.12 0.11
N GLY A 107 3.99 18.85 1.05
CA GLY A 107 2.95 19.83 0.76
C GLY A 107 1.55 19.21 0.60
N VAL A 108 1.36 17.97 1.06
CA VAL A 108 0.01 17.39 1.24
C VAL A 108 -0.40 17.70 2.67
N ASP A 109 -1.61 18.23 2.85
CA ASP A 109 -2.18 18.53 4.16
C ASP A 109 -2.41 17.23 4.95
N VAL A 110 -1.59 17.03 5.98
CA VAL A 110 -1.61 15.80 6.80
C VAL A 110 -2.85 15.76 7.69
N ASP A 111 -3.18 16.88 8.33
CA ASP A 111 -4.30 16.98 9.27
C ASP A 111 -5.66 17.03 8.55
N GLY A 112 -5.68 17.49 7.30
CA GLY A 112 -6.87 17.51 6.46
C GLY A 112 -6.96 16.32 5.51
N VAL A 113 -6.17 16.32 4.44
CA VAL A 113 -6.33 15.39 3.30
C VAL A 113 -5.94 13.96 3.68
N VAL A 114 -4.80 13.77 4.34
CA VAL A 114 -4.31 12.44 4.74
C VAL A 114 -5.21 11.82 5.81
N ALA A 115 -5.52 12.57 6.87
CA ALA A 115 -6.39 12.10 7.95
C ALA A 115 -7.79 11.71 7.44
N ARG A 116 -8.41 12.52 6.58
CA ARG A 116 -9.71 12.17 5.96
C ARG A 116 -9.61 10.91 5.10
N MET A 117 -8.53 10.75 4.34
CA MET A 117 -8.33 9.56 3.50
C MET A 117 -8.22 8.27 4.33
N LEU A 118 -7.47 8.30 5.44
CA LEU A 118 -7.37 7.17 6.36
C LEU A 118 -8.74 6.83 6.99
N ASP A 119 -9.50 7.85 7.39
CA ASP A 119 -10.84 7.69 7.98
C ASP A 119 -11.85 7.06 6.99
N VAL A 120 -12.01 7.61 5.77
CA VAL A 120 -12.95 7.02 4.79
C VAL A 120 -12.54 5.61 4.37
N ALA A 121 -11.24 5.34 4.32
CA ALA A 121 -10.70 4.02 4.05
C ALA A 121 -11.05 3.03 5.17
N ALA A 122 -10.89 3.41 6.44
CA ALA A 122 -11.26 2.56 7.57
C ALA A 122 -12.76 2.25 7.56
N ARG A 123 -13.59 3.29 7.41
CA ARG A 123 -15.05 3.15 7.32
C ARG A 123 -15.50 2.28 6.14
N PHE A 124 -14.79 2.28 5.01
CA PHE A 124 -15.07 1.36 3.91
C PHE A 124 -14.90 -0.11 4.33
N PHE A 125 -13.83 -0.46 5.05
CA PHE A 125 -13.61 -1.84 5.50
C PHE A 125 -14.53 -2.27 6.66
N GLU A 126 -15.12 -1.31 7.37
CA GLU A 126 -16.17 -1.54 8.39
C GLU A 126 -17.55 -1.79 7.77
N LEU A 127 -17.75 -1.50 6.48
CA LEU A 127 -19.02 -1.77 5.81
C LEU A 127 -19.37 -3.27 5.86
N PRO A 128 -20.68 -3.61 5.89
CA PRO A 128 -21.14 -4.97 5.72
C PRO A 128 -20.51 -5.61 4.48
N PHE A 129 -20.20 -6.89 4.56
CA PHE A 129 -19.58 -7.63 3.45
C PHE A 129 -20.37 -7.45 2.13
N GLN A 130 -21.70 -7.41 2.21
CA GLN A 130 -22.60 -7.26 1.06
C GLN A 130 -22.45 -5.93 0.32
N GLU A 131 -21.96 -4.89 1.00
CA GLU A 131 -21.66 -3.60 0.37
C GLU A 131 -20.29 -3.67 -0.32
N ARG A 132 -19.30 -4.29 0.33
CA ARG A 132 -17.94 -4.44 -0.20
C ARG A 132 -17.85 -5.42 -1.37
N GLU A 133 -18.60 -6.53 -1.32
CA GLU A 133 -18.53 -7.60 -2.33
C GLU A 133 -18.96 -7.15 -3.72
N ARG A 134 -19.73 -6.05 -3.83
CA ARG A 134 -20.12 -5.42 -5.09
C ARG A 134 -18.93 -5.00 -5.96
N TYR A 135 -17.78 -4.78 -5.33
CA TYR A 135 -16.55 -4.36 -5.98
C TYR A 135 -15.58 -5.54 -6.20
N MET A 136 -15.95 -6.78 -5.86
CA MET A 136 -15.13 -7.94 -6.19
C MET A 136 -15.14 -8.22 -7.69
N SER A 137 -13.95 -8.43 -8.25
CA SER A 137 -13.79 -8.80 -9.65
C SER A 137 -12.56 -9.66 -9.85
N ALA A 138 -12.68 -10.66 -10.73
CA ALA A 138 -11.55 -11.44 -11.22
C ALA A 138 -10.75 -10.67 -12.29
N ASP A 139 -11.33 -9.63 -12.90
CA ASP A 139 -10.62 -8.79 -13.87
C ASP A 139 -9.67 -7.83 -13.14
N VAL A 140 -8.37 -8.12 -13.25
CA VAL A 140 -7.30 -7.33 -12.64
C VAL A 140 -7.19 -5.90 -13.20
N ARG A 141 -7.82 -5.66 -14.36
CA ARG A 141 -7.87 -4.36 -15.05
C ARG A 141 -9.13 -3.56 -14.72
N ALA A 142 -10.05 -4.11 -13.93
CA ALA A 142 -11.24 -3.39 -13.49
C ALA A 142 -10.83 -2.06 -12.82
N PRO A 143 -11.55 -0.95 -13.10
CA PRO A 143 -11.21 0.35 -12.54
C PRO A 143 -11.32 0.40 -11.02
N VAL A 144 -12.10 -0.51 -10.44
CA VAL A 144 -12.24 -0.74 -9.00
C VAL A 144 -12.19 -2.22 -8.74
N ARG A 145 -11.46 -2.62 -7.70
CA ARG A 145 -11.42 -4.02 -7.26
C ARG A 145 -11.28 -4.11 -5.76
N TYR A 146 -12.24 -4.75 -5.11
CA TYR A 146 -12.13 -5.22 -3.74
C TYR A 146 -11.78 -6.72 -3.74
N GLY A 147 -11.04 -7.18 -2.73
CA GLY A 147 -10.76 -8.60 -2.57
C GLY A 147 -9.86 -8.89 -1.37
N THR A 148 -9.46 -10.16 -1.25
CA THR A 148 -8.48 -10.63 -0.26
C THR A 148 -7.25 -11.23 -0.93
N SER A 149 -6.15 -11.32 -0.18
CA SER A 149 -4.84 -11.77 -0.66
C SER A 149 -4.30 -10.90 -1.83
N PHE A 150 -3.41 -11.43 -2.65
CA PHE A 150 -2.91 -10.81 -3.87
C PHE A 150 -3.86 -11.09 -5.06
N ASN A 151 -4.23 -12.36 -5.23
CA ASN A 151 -5.27 -12.83 -6.13
C ASN A 151 -5.85 -14.16 -5.60
N GLN A 152 -6.89 -14.09 -4.78
CA GLN A 152 -7.51 -15.27 -4.16
C GLN A 152 -7.95 -16.39 -5.12
N ALA A 153 -8.14 -16.08 -6.41
CA ALA A 153 -8.45 -17.07 -7.44
C ALA A 153 -7.22 -17.91 -7.86
N ASN A 154 -6.01 -17.37 -7.74
CA ASN A 154 -4.77 -17.99 -8.23
C ASN A 154 -3.77 -18.32 -7.11
N ASP A 155 -3.92 -17.72 -5.94
CA ASP A 155 -2.98 -17.88 -4.84
C ASP A 155 -3.09 -19.27 -4.19
N ALA A 156 -1.97 -20.00 -4.18
CA ALA A 156 -1.85 -21.28 -3.49
C ALA A 156 -1.95 -21.11 -1.96
N VAL A 157 -1.33 -20.05 -1.43
CA VAL A 157 -1.42 -19.61 -0.03
C VAL A 157 -1.87 -18.15 -0.03
N LEU A 158 -2.92 -17.86 0.73
CA LEU A 158 -3.53 -16.53 0.83
C LEU A 158 -2.78 -15.66 1.84
N CYS A 159 -2.66 -14.37 1.51
CA CYS A 159 -2.09 -13.35 2.40
C CYS A 159 -3.13 -12.92 3.43
N TRP A 160 -2.67 -12.53 4.62
CA TRP A 160 -3.51 -11.97 5.68
C TRP A 160 -3.84 -10.48 5.41
N ARG A 161 -4.53 -10.22 4.31
CA ARG A 161 -4.81 -8.86 3.81
C ARG A 161 -6.09 -8.81 3.00
N ASP A 162 -6.92 -7.80 3.27
CA ASP A 162 -7.96 -7.35 2.35
C ASP A 162 -7.50 -6.07 1.65
N PHE A 163 -8.00 -5.79 0.45
CA PHE A 163 -7.64 -4.57 -0.29
C PHE A 163 -8.82 -3.97 -1.06
N LEU A 164 -8.76 -2.66 -1.25
CA LEU A 164 -9.53 -1.91 -2.23
C LEU A 164 -8.55 -1.21 -3.18
N LYS A 165 -8.57 -1.62 -4.45
CA LYS A 165 -7.81 -1.01 -5.53
C LYS A 165 -8.70 -0.05 -6.32
N LEU A 166 -8.20 1.16 -6.52
CA LEU A 166 -8.81 2.23 -7.29
C LEU A 166 -7.85 2.63 -8.42
N SER A 167 -8.32 2.53 -9.66
CA SER A 167 -7.64 3.14 -10.80
C SER A 167 -7.71 4.65 -10.66
N CYS A 168 -6.58 5.32 -10.84
CA CYS A 168 -6.42 6.77 -10.80
C CYS A 168 -5.86 7.30 -12.13
N ALA A 169 -6.10 6.57 -13.22
CA ALA A 169 -5.62 6.91 -14.56
C ALA A 169 -6.12 8.31 -14.97
N PRO A 170 -5.27 9.14 -15.60
CA PRO A 170 -5.67 10.45 -16.09
C PRO A 170 -6.60 10.33 -17.31
N PRO A 171 -7.64 11.18 -17.45
CA PRO A 171 -8.12 12.12 -16.43
C PRO A 171 -8.86 11.39 -15.30
N LEU A 172 -8.56 11.75 -14.05
CA LEU A 172 -9.08 11.08 -12.85
C LEU A 172 -10.62 11.02 -12.82
N GLN A 173 -11.28 12.06 -13.33
CA GLN A 173 -12.73 12.20 -13.40
C GLN A 173 -13.40 11.12 -14.25
N ALA A 174 -12.69 10.50 -15.18
CA ALA A 174 -13.22 9.40 -15.99
C ALA A 174 -13.42 8.11 -15.18
N VAL A 175 -12.76 7.97 -14.02
CA VAL A 175 -12.80 6.74 -13.20
C VAL A 175 -13.47 6.95 -11.84
N VAL A 176 -13.52 8.17 -11.30
CA VAL A 176 -14.07 8.44 -9.96
C VAL A 176 -15.52 7.99 -9.79
N SER A 177 -16.36 8.10 -10.83
CA SER A 177 -17.76 7.65 -10.75
C SER A 177 -17.92 6.14 -10.58
N SER A 178 -16.88 5.35 -10.88
CA SER A 178 -16.87 3.89 -10.69
C SER A 178 -16.49 3.48 -9.26
N TRP A 179 -15.83 4.36 -8.51
CA TRP A 179 -15.35 4.09 -7.14
C TRP A 179 -16.52 3.88 -6.16
N PRO A 180 -16.28 3.30 -4.98
CA PRO A 180 -17.35 3.15 -3.99
C PRO A 180 -18.00 4.49 -3.63
N ASP A 181 -19.34 4.51 -3.56
CA ASP A 181 -20.14 5.65 -3.09
C ASP A 181 -20.44 5.59 -1.59
N SER A 182 -19.99 4.54 -0.93
CA SER A 182 -20.09 4.34 0.52
C SER A 182 -18.68 4.07 1.07
N PRO A 183 -18.23 4.79 2.10
CA PRO A 183 -18.86 5.97 2.72
C PRO A 183 -19.17 7.10 1.73
N ALA A 184 -20.17 7.95 2.03
CA ALA A 184 -20.69 8.97 1.12
C ALA A 184 -19.60 9.93 0.59
N GLU A 185 -18.61 10.23 1.43
CA GLU A 185 -17.51 11.14 1.13
C GLU A 185 -16.32 10.46 0.43
N LEU A 186 -16.32 9.11 0.30
CA LEU A 186 -15.15 8.35 -0.16
C LEU A 186 -14.64 8.84 -1.50
N ARG A 187 -15.52 9.05 -2.48
CA ARG A 187 -15.12 9.48 -3.84
C ARG A 187 -14.42 10.83 -3.82
N GLU A 188 -14.95 11.78 -3.09
CA GLU A 188 -14.41 13.15 -3.01
C GLU A 188 -13.04 13.14 -2.33
N VAL A 189 -12.97 12.54 -1.13
CA VAL A 189 -11.75 12.48 -0.33
C VAL A 189 -10.65 11.69 -1.04
N ALA A 190 -10.99 10.53 -1.60
CA ALA A 190 -10.03 9.70 -2.33
C ALA A 190 -9.53 10.40 -3.61
N ALA A 191 -10.37 11.20 -4.27
CA ALA A 191 -9.98 11.92 -5.48
C ALA A 191 -9.05 13.09 -5.15
N GLU A 192 -9.34 13.83 -4.08
CA GLU A 192 -8.46 14.88 -3.55
C GLU A 192 -7.10 14.32 -3.17
N TYR A 193 -7.07 13.23 -2.41
CA TYR A 193 -5.83 12.54 -2.03
C TYR A 193 -5.07 12.01 -3.25
N ALA A 194 -5.75 11.35 -4.20
CA ALA A 194 -5.11 10.82 -5.41
C ALA A 194 -4.48 11.93 -6.26
N ALA A 195 -5.13 13.09 -6.37
CA ALA A 195 -4.57 14.26 -7.05
C ALA A 195 -3.36 14.83 -6.31
N ALA A 196 -3.40 14.89 -4.98
CA ALA A 196 -2.29 15.35 -4.16
C ALA A 196 -1.08 14.40 -4.22
N ASN A 197 -1.31 13.10 -4.06
CA ASN A 197 -0.29 12.07 -4.17
C ASN A 197 0.36 12.06 -5.56
N ARG A 198 -0.43 12.23 -6.64
CA ARG A 198 0.10 12.33 -8.00
C ARG A 198 1.08 13.50 -8.19
N ARG A 199 0.82 14.65 -7.57
CA ARG A 199 1.75 15.79 -7.63
C ARG A 199 3.08 15.47 -6.95
N VAL A 200 3.02 14.88 -5.74
CA VAL A 200 4.23 14.44 -5.02
C VAL A 200 4.99 13.40 -5.82
N PHE A 201 4.30 12.41 -6.39
CA PHE A 201 4.91 11.39 -7.24
C PHE A 201 5.69 12.01 -8.40
N LEU A 202 5.08 12.93 -9.16
CA LEU A 202 5.75 13.56 -10.31
C LEU A 202 6.96 14.39 -9.86
N GLU A 203 6.85 15.16 -8.78
CA GLU A 203 7.95 15.96 -8.23
C GLU A 203 9.13 15.08 -7.78
N VAL A 204 8.85 13.94 -7.13
CA VAL A 204 9.89 12.99 -6.70
C VAL A 204 10.54 12.29 -7.90
N VAL A 205 9.76 11.89 -8.91
CA VAL A 205 10.33 11.28 -10.13
C VAL A 205 11.25 12.26 -10.85
N GLU A 206 10.81 13.51 -11.06
CA GLU A 206 11.61 14.54 -11.72
C GLU A 206 12.93 14.76 -10.98
N ALA A 207 12.87 14.91 -9.65
CA ALA A 207 14.05 15.06 -8.82
C ALA A 207 14.97 13.83 -8.85
N ALA A 208 14.40 12.62 -8.88
CA ALA A 208 15.18 11.38 -8.94
C ALA A 208 15.90 11.24 -10.29
N LEU A 209 15.24 11.57 -11.40
CA LEU A 209 15.87 11.58 -12.73
C LEU A 209 17.01 12.60 -12.80
N GLU A 210 16.81 13.81 -12.25
CA GLU A 210 17.86 14.83 -12.14
C GLU A 210 19.04 14.35 -11.29
N ALA A 211 18.75 13.79 -10.11
CA ALA A 211 19.76 13.28 -9.18
C ALA A 211 20.62 12.16 -9.80
N MET A 212 20.03 11.33 -10.66
CA MET A 212 20.72 10.24 -11.36
C MET A 212 21.44 10.71 -12.64
N GLY A 213 21.29 11.98 -13.03
CA GLY A 213 21.90 12.52 -14.25
C GLY A 213 21.27 12.02 -15.55
N VAL A 214 20.02 11.53 -15.50
CA VAL A 214 19.29 11.03 -16.66
C VAL A 214 18.78 12.22 -17.48
N GLY A 215 19.50 12.55 -18.55
CA GLY A 215 19.08 13.58 -19.51
C GLY A 215 17.85 13.15 -20.31
N GLY A 216 16.96 14.09 -20.66
CA GLY A 216 15.75 13.81 -21.44
C GLY A 216 14.50 13.49 -20.61
N GLY A 217 14.50 13.85 -19.32
CA GLY A 217 13.37 13.69 -18.41
C GLY A 217 12.05 14.26 -18.94
N ASP A 218 12.08 15.29 -19.78
CA ASP A 218 10.87 15.92 -20.35
C ASP A 218 9.92 14.90 -21.03
N GLY A 219 10.46 13.94 -21.79
CA GLY A 219 9.64 12.92 -22.47
C GLY A 219 9.03 11.91 -21.50
N VAL A 220 9.81 11.46 -20.51
CA VAL A 220 9.34 10.54 -19.45
C VAL A 220 8.30 11.22 -18.57
N MET A 221 8.53 12.48 -18.21
CA MET A 221 7.62 13.28 -17.41
C MET A 221 6.32 13.56 -18.17
N GLU A 222 6.39 13.85 -19.47
CA GLU A 222 5.20 13.99 -20.33
C GLU A 222 4.41 12.68 -20.41
N GLU A 223 5.06 11.54 -20.61
CA GLU A 223 4.41 10.23 -20.65
C GLU A 223 3.76 9.90 -19.29
N LEU A 224 4.47 10.08 -18.18
CA LEU A 224 3.93 9.87 -16.85
C LEU A 224 2.77 10.82 -16.53
N ALA A 225 2.80 12.06 -17.04
CA ALA A 225 1.75 13.06 -16.86
C ALA A 225 0.49 12.76 -17.67
N THR A 226 0.62 12.23 -18.90
CA THR A 226 -0.48 12.10 -19.86
C THR A 226 -1.02 10.69 -20.05
N ALA A 227 -0.14 9.67 -19.98
CA ALA A 227 -0.46 8.28 -20.29
C ALA A 227 -0.07 7.29 -19.17
N GLY A 228 0.63 7.75 -18.14
CA GLY A 228 1.09 6.92 -17.03
C GLY A 228 -0.05 6.21 -16.29
N SER A 229 0.12 4.90 -16.05
CA SER A 229 -0.79 4.14 -15.20
C SER A 229 -0.63 4.59 -13.74
N HIS A 230 -1.68 5.16 -13.16
CA HIS A 230 -1.72 5.51 -11.75
C HIS A 230 -2.82 4.70 -11.06
N MET A 231 -2.48 4.09 -9.93
CA MET A 231 -3.41 3.36 -9.09
C MET A 231 -3.14 3.62 -7.62
N MET A 232 -4.22 3.63 -6.85
CA MET A 232 -4.22 3.65 -5.40
C MET A 232 -4.73 2.32 -4.86
N THR A 233 -4.03 1.76 -3.88
CA THR A 233 -4.46 0.56 -3.18
C THR A 233 -4.57 0.84 -1.70
N VAL A 234 -5.77 0.68 -1.16
CA VAL A 234 -6.01 0.71 0.28
C VAL A 234 -5.92 -0.71 0.79
N ASN A 235 -5.05 -0.96 1.75
CA ASN A 235 -4.79 -2.25 2.34
C ASN A 235 -5.34 -2.28 3.76
N CYS A 236 -6.07 -3.33 4.10
CA CYS A 236 -6.53 -3.61 5.45
C CYS A 236 -5.81 -4.87 5.96
N TYR A 237 -5.10 -4.72 7.07
CA TYR A 237 -4.43 -5.80 7.79
C TYR A 237 -5.09 -5.97 9.17
N PRO A 238 -6.13 -6.82 9.29
CA PRO A 238 -6.75 -7.11 10.57
C PRO A 238 -5.80 -7.85 11.52
N ALA A 239 -6.10 -7.82 12.82
CA ALA A 239 -5.34 -8.59 13.80
C ALA A 239 -5.29 -10.09 13.43
N CYS A 240 -4.08 -10.66 13.47
CA CYS A 240 -3.85 -12.07 13.17
C CYS A 240 -3.68 -12.87 14.47
N PRO A 241 -4.38 -14.00 14.67
CA PRO A 241 -4.21 -14.82 15.87
C PRO A 241 -2.88 -15.60 15.91
N GLN A 242 -2.24 -15.81 14.76
CA GLN A 242 -0.98 -16.56 14.61
C GLN A 242 -0.05 -15.87 13.60
N PRO A 243 0.44 -14.66 13.91
CA PRO A 243 1.24 -13.85 12.99
C PRO A 243 2.55 -14.52 12.54
N GLU A 244 3.05 -15.51 13.29
CA GLU A 244 4.24 -16.31 12.96
C GLU A 244 4.01 -17.34 11.83
N LEU A 245 2.78 -17.50 11.36
CA LEU A 245 2.41 -18.49 10.34
C LEU A 245 1.99 -17.88 9.00
N THR A 246 1.84 -16.56 8.91
CA THR A 246 1.31 -15.87 7.72
C THR A 246 2.00 -14.53 7.49
N LEU A 247 1.69 -13.88 6.39
CA LEU A 247 2.18 -12.54 6.04
C LEU A 247 1.02 -11.70 5.51
N GLY A 248 1.05 -10.39 5.80
CA GLY A 248 0.14 -9.44 5.16
C GLY A 248 0.42 -9.30 3.66
N MET A 249 1.70 -9.33 3.29
CA MET A 249 2.16 -9.38 1.91
C MET A 249 3.44 -10.21 1.81
N PRO A 250 3.60 -11.08 0.81
CA PRO A 250 4.86 -11.79 0.58
C PRO A 250 5.99 -10.84 0.13
N PRO A 251 7.25 -11.26 0.25
CA PRO A 251 8.38 -10.59 -0.38
C PRO A 251 8.15 -10.34 -1.87
N HIS A 252 8.38 -9.11 -2.32
CA HIS A 252 8.26 -8.71 -3.74
C HIS A 252 9.05 -7.43 -4.01
N SER A 253 9.29 -7.14 -5.29
CA SER A 253 9.62 -5.81 -5.81
C SER A 253 8.38 -5.22 -6.51
N ASP A 254 8.34 -3.91 -6.64
CA ASP A 254 7.26 -3.21 -7.34
C ASP A 254 7.63 -3.00 -8.81
N TYR A 255 6.76 -3.41 -9.73
CA TYR A 255 7.01 -3.28 -11.18
C TYR A 255 7.04 -1.84 -11.73
N GLY A 256 6.54 -0.85 -10.98
CA GLY A 256 6.32 0.53 -11.49
C GLY A 256 7.56 1.42 -11.46
N PHE A 257 7.36 2.72 -11.64
CA PHE A 257 8.42 3.73 -11.46
C PHE A 257 8.75 3.93 -9.99
N LEU A 258 7.82 4.51 -9.22
CA LEU A 258 7.92 4.68 -7.78
C LEU A 258 6.60 4.30 -7.11
N THR A 259 6.68 3.91 -5.84
CA THR A 259 5.52 3.71 -4.96
C THR A 259 5.62 4.63 -3.76
N LEU A 260 4.52 5.32 -3.43
CA LEU A 260 4.37 6.15 -2.24
C LEU A 260 3.45 5.41 -1.27
N VAL A 261 3.99 5.02 -0.12
CA VAL A 261 3.28 4.32 0.95
C VAL A 261 2.99 5.29 2.08
N LEU A 262 1.70 5.47 2.35
CA LEU A 262 1.19 6.04 3.59
C LEU A 262 0.93 4.89 4.57
N GLN A 263 1.64 4.90 5.70
CA GLN A 263 1.42 3.98 6.80
C GLN A 263 0.61 4.66 7.90
N ASP A 264 -0.13 3.85 8.66
CA ASP A 264 -0.67 4.26 9.94
C ASP A 264 0.39 4.07 11.06
N ASP A 265 -0.01 4.22 12.32
CA ASP A 265 0.88 4.15 13.47
C ASP A 265 1.27 2.70 13.87
N VAL A 266 0.87 1.69 13.09
CA VAL A 266 1.17 0.28 13.36
C VAL A 266 2.34 -0.19 12.50
N GLU A 267 3.34 -0.75 13.16
CA GLU A 267 4.52 -1.30 12.49
C GLU A 267 4.15 -2.51 11.62
N GLY A 268 4.74 -2.59 10.42
CA GLY A 268 4.50 -3.72 9.52
C GLY A 268 5.32 -3.73 8.24
N LEU A 269 5.71 -2.55 7.73
CA LEU A 269 6.58 -2.48 6.56
C LEU A 269 8.01 -2.93 6.91
N GLN A 270 8.50 -3.91 6.15
CA GLN A 270 9.88 -4.39 6.22
C GLN A 270 10.52 -4.27 4.83
N VAL A 271 11.82 -3.97 4.83
CA VAL A 271 12.63 -3.86 3.61
C VAL A 271 13.80 -4.83 3.68
N MET A 272 14.18 -5.39 2.54
CA MET A 272 15.35 -6.27 2.41
C MET A 272 16.59 -5.43 2.11
N HIS A 273 17.56 -5.39 3.02
CA HIS A 273 18.82 -4.67 2.81
C HIS A 273 19.98 -5.46 3.40
N GLY A 274 21.04 -5.68 2.61
CA GLY A 274 22.20 -6.47 3.05
C GLY A 274 21.90 -7.96 3.33
N GLY A 275 20.82 -8.50 2.77
CA GLY A 275 20.38 -9.88 3.01
C GLY A 275 19.52 -10.07 4.27
N GLU A 276 19.16 -8.97 4.95
CA GLU A 276 18.32 -8.99 6.15
C GLU A 276 17.02 -8.21 5.94
N TRP A 277 15.94 -8.69 6.56
CA TRP A 277 14.68 -7.95 6.64
C TRP A 277 14.73 -6.96 7.82
N LEU A 278 14.58 -5.67 7.52
CA LEU A 278 14.64 -4.58 8.48
C LEU A 278 13.27 -3.90 8.59
N THR A 279 12.77 -3.71 9.82
CA THR A 279 11.52 -2.97 10.03
C THR A 279 11.77 -1.47 9.84
N VAL A 280 10.98 -0.82 9.00
CA VAL A 280 11.09 0.61 8.74
C VAL A 280 10.62 1.40 9.95
N ASP A 281 11.40 2.40 10.37
CA ASP A 281 11.04 3.39 11.39
C ASP A 281 10.37 4.60 10.70
N PRO A 282 9.02 4.72 10.72
CA PRO A 282 8.32 5.73 9.96
C PRO A 282 8.49 7.12 10.59
N VAL A 283 8.70 8.14 9.74
CA VAL A 283 8.66 9.54 10.13
C VAL A 283 7.20 10.00 10.12
N PRO A 284 6.68 10.58 11.22
CA PRO A 284 5.30 11.06 11.27
C PRO A 284 4.99 12.05 10.15
N GLY A 285 3.84 11.87 9.48
CA GLY A 285 3.39 12.73 8.39
C GLY A 285 4.26 12.66 7.13
N SER A 286 5.00 11.55 6.93
CA SER A 286 5.80 11.31 5.73
C SER A 286 5.19 10.23 4.83
N PHE A 287 5.72 10.11 3.61
CA PHE A 287 5.53 8.92 2.78
C PHE A 287 6.80 8.10 2.76
N VAL A 288 6.71 6.79 2.94
CA VAL A 288 7.79 5.89 2.52
C VAL A 288 7.71 5.75 1.01
N VAL A 289 8.82 5.94 0.31
CA VAL A 289 8.93 5.83 -1.13
C VAL A 289 9.90 4.72 -1.48
N ASN A 290 9.53 3.87 -2.42
CA ASN A 290 10.43 2.89 -3.00
C ASN A 290 10.53 3.01 -4.52
N VAL A 291 11.71 2.69 -4.99
CA VAL A 291 12.03 2.51 -6.40
C VAL A 291 11.39 1.21 -6.88
N GLY A 292 10.81 1.23 -8.07
CA GLY A 292 10.31 0.04 -8.74
C GLY A 292 11.14 -0.34 -9.97
N ASP A 293 10.89 -1.54 -10.47
CA ASP A 293 11.68 -2.19 -11.52
C ASP A 293 11.79 -1.33 -12.80
N GLN A 294 10.74 -0.58 -13.17
CA GLN A 294 10.78 0.29 -14.35
C GLN A 294 11.74 1.46 -14.19
N PHE A 295 11.83 2.03 -12.98
CA PHE A 295 12.80 3.10 -12.73
C PHE A 295 14.22 2.54 -12.66
N GLU A 296 14.42 1.36 -12.04
CA GLU A 296 15.73 0.69 -12.02
C GLU A 296 16.28 0.39 -13.42
N VAL A 297 15.42 -0.04 -14.36
CA VAL A 297 15.82 -0.27 -15.75
C VAL A 297 16.12 1.04 -16.49
N HIS A 298 15.51 2.15 -16.08
CA HIS A 298 15.60 3.43 -16.78
C HIS A 298 16.75 4.33 -16.31
N ALA A 299 17.15 4.26 -15.03
CA ALA A 299 18.03 5.23 -14.37
C ALA A 299 19.43 4.71 -14.03
#